data_AF-L2GMQ4-F1
#
_entry.id   AF-L2GMQ4-F1
#
_cell.length_a   1.000
_cell.length_b   1.000
_cell.length_c   1.000
_cell.angle_alpha   90.00
_cell.angle_beta   90.00
_cell.angle_gamma   90.00
#
_symmetry.space_group_name_H-M   'P 1'
#
loop_
_entity.id
_entity.type
_entity.pdbx_description
1 polymer ?
#
loop_
_entity_poly.entity_id
_entity_poly.type
_entity_poly.pdbx_seq_one_letter_code
_entity_poly.pdbx_strand_id
1 'polypeptide(L)'
;MENAFQRLQELRDSTDLSKIKLAIDRFKRASVEEPTSRKICIDQILKSIFQNNLTAELFDRIEDLFEFIRDPRIFLDELDRYTENKSLVVSTLMFIHELKCHFNIEYDEFYPKLASTVQKENCISEGYLLFLLKALKDSRIDEDYIKPILPRLSEASVEVSSKSCVKVLYTIIVILRMHPELFRTAKDLNQLYILLNSFEPIARIAKRIFVEAENPQLRPAMVFLENFVFPSLEN
;
A
#
# COMPACT_ATOMS: atom_id res chain seq x y z
N MET A 1 24.34 -18.61 14.97
CA MET A 1 22.94 -18.57 14.48
C MET A 1 21.95 -19.49 15.21
N GLU A 2 22.30 -20.74 15.50
CA GLU A 2 21.38 -21.78 16.03
C GLU A 2 20.59 -21.36 17.29
N ASN A 3 21.24 -20.70 18.26
CA ASN A 3 20.58 -20.17 19.46
C ASN A 3 19.49 -19.12 19.15
N ALA A 4 19.69 -18.29 18.13
CA ALA A 4 18.71 -17.26 17.76
C ALA A 4 17.49 -17.90 17.07
N PHE A 5 17.72 -18.91 16.24
CA PHE A 5 16.65 -19.71 15.63
C PHE A 5 15.83 -20.45 16.69
N GLN A 6 16.51 -21.16 17.61
CA GLN A 6 15.85 -21.87 18.71
C GLN A 6 14.98 -20.92 19.54
N ARG A 7 15.50 -19.71 19.82
CA ARG A 7 14.74 -18.70 20.56
C ARG A 7 13.50 -18.21 19.82
N LEU A 8 13.58 -18.05 18.51
CA LEU A 8 12.42 -17.69 17.69
C LEU A 8 11.39 -18.83 17.67
N GLN A 9 11.85 -20.08 17.59
CA GLN A 9 11.01 -21.27 17.64
C GLN A 9 10.27 -21.41 18.99
N GLU A 10 10.92 -21.13 20.10
CA GLU A 10 10.30 -21.10 21.44
C GLU A 10 9.18 -20.06 21.56
N LEU A 11 9.24 -19.00 20.77
CA LEU A 11 8.30 -17.88 20.82
C LEU A 11 7.19 -17.97 19.76
N ARG A 12 7.15 -19.03 18.95
CA ARG A 12 6.18 -19.18 17.84
C ARG A 12 4.72 -19.12 18.31
N ASP A 13 4.46 -19.60 19.53
CA ASP A 13 3.15 -19.66 20.17
C ASP A 13 2.95 -18.55 21.21
N SER A 14 3.89 -17.60 21.30
CA SER A 14 3.84 -16.50 22.25
C SER A 14 2.96 -15.35 21.76
N THR A 15 2.38 -14.62 22.70
CA THR A 15 1.70 -13.34 22.47
C THR A 15 2.51 -12.13 22.97
N ASP A 16 3.73 -12.37 23.48
CA ASP A 16 4.62 -11.31 23.98
C ASP A 16 5.37 -10.67 22.80
N LEU A 17 4.74 -9.67 22.19
CA LEU A 17 5.26 -8.95 21.03
C LEU A 17 6.66 -8.39 21.24
N SER A 18 6.98 -7.91 22.45
CA SER A 18 8.30 -7.36 22.76
C SER A 18 9.38 -8.44 22.67
N LYS A 19 9.11 -9.65 23.20
CA LYS A 19 10.04 -10.78 23.08
C LYS A 19 10.16 -11.28 21.65
N ILE A 20 9.04 -11.34 20.92
CA ILE A 20 9.02 -11.78 19.51
C ILE A 20 9.88 -10.85 18.66
N LYS A 21 9.64 -9.53 18.73
CA LYS A 21 10.43 -8.53 17.99
C LYS A 21 11.91 -8.63 18.31
N LEU A 22 12.26 -8.74 19.59
CA LEU A 22 13.65 -8.91 20.00
C LEU A 22 14.28 -10.20 19.46
N ALA A 23 13.51 -11.29 19.38
CA ALA A 23 13.98 -12.55 18.81
C ALA A 23 14.20 -12.45 17.31
N ILE A 24 13.30 -11.78 16.58
CA ILE A 24 13.46 -11.47 15.15
C ILE A 24 14.73 -10.63 14.92
N ASP A 25 14.91 -9.55 15.67
CA ASP A 25 16.09 -8.67 15.55
C ASP A 25 17.40 -9.45 15.81
N ARG A 26 17.40 -10.35 16.81
CA ARG A 26 18.56 -11.20 17.12
C ARG A 26 18.82 -12.22 16.01
N PHE A 27 17.78 -12.81 15.45
CA PHE A 27 17.89 -13.74 14.34
C PHE A 27 18.48 -13.05 13.11
N LYS A 28 17.96 -11.87 12.75
CA LYS A 28 18.48 -11.04 11.64
C LYS A 28 19.95 -10.64 11.83
N ARG A 29 20.38 -10.27 13.04
CA ARG A 29 21.79 -9.96 13.29
C ARG A 29 22.68 -11.18 13.16
N ALA A 30 22.27 -12.30 13.75
CA ALA A 30 23.03 -13.55 13.67
C ALA A 30 23.17 -14.06 12.23
N SER A 31 22.22 -13.72 11.33
CA SER A 31 22.29 -14.10 9.92
C SER A 31 23.23 -13.27 9.07
N VAL A 32 23.50 -12.03 9.47
CA VAL A 32 24.56 -11.23 8.86
C VAL A 32 25.94 -11.74 9.27
N GLU A 33 26.09 -12.17 10.52
CA GLU A 33 27.36 -12.68 11.08
C GLU A 33 27.73 -14.08 10.54
N GLU A 34 26.75 -14.94 10.29
CA GLU A 34 26.94 -16.31 9.80
C GLU A 34 26.16 -16.59 8.49
N PRO A 35 26.59 -16.06 7.32
CA PRO A 35 25.81 -16.06 6.09
C PRO A 35 25.66 -17.43 5.39
N THR A 36 26.41 -18.47 5.81
CA THR A 36 26.37 -19.85 5.23
C THR A 36 25.09 -20.63 5.56
N SER A 37 24.11 -19.99 6.16
CA SER A 37 22.99 -20.59 6.88
C SER A 37 21.64 -20.47 6.17
N ARG A 38 21.63 -20.17 4.87
CA ARG A 38 20.44 -20.15 3.97
C ARG A 38 19.60 -21.45 3.96
N LYS A 39 19.97 -22.47 4.75
CA LYS A 39 19.20 -23.71 4.95
C LYS A 39 18.15 -23.61 6.06
N ILE A 40 18.16 -22.57 6.89
CA ILE A 40 17.14 -22.41 7.93
C ILE A 40 15.84 -21.89 7.30
N CYS A 41 14.75 -22.62 7.52
CA CYS A 41 13.40 -22.27 7.11
C CYS A 41 12.63 -21.75 8.32
N ILE A 42 12.10 -20.53 8.26
CA ILE A 42 11.34 -19.91 9.36
C ILE A 42 9.84 -19.82 9.07
N ASP A 43 9.40 -20.27 7.90
CA ASP A 43 8.04 -20.24 7.38
C ASP A 43 6.96 -20.57 8.44
N GLN A 44 7.03 -21.78 9.00
CA GLN A 44 6.03 -22.23 9.98
C GLN A 44 6.08 -21.45 11.29
N ILE A 45 7.27 -20.97 11.70
CA ILE A 45 7.42 -20.17 12.91
C ILE A 45 6.74 -18.81 12.71
N LEU A 46 6.98 -18.18 11.56
CA LEU A 46 6.33 -16.91 11.22
C LEU A 46 4.81 -17.11 11.08
N LYS A 47 4.33 -18.16 10.40
CA LYS A 47 2.89 -18.45 10.30
C LYS A 47 2.24 -18.56 11.69
N SER A 48 2.83 -19.31 12.62
CA SER A 48 2.35 -19.39 14.00
C SER A 48 2.34 -18.02 14.71
N ILE A 49 3.39 -17.22 14.52
CA ILE A 49 3.45 -15.86 15.08
C ILE A 49 2.28 -15.01 14.57
N PHE A 50 2.00 -15.00 13.26
CA PHE A 50 0.84 -14.30 12.69
C PHE A 50 -0.49 -14.83 13.25
N GLN A 51 -0.67 -16.15 13.28
CA GLN A 51 -1.90 -16.76 13.79
C GLN A 51 -2.23 -16.31 15.22
N ASN A 52 -1.20 -16.13 16.05
CA ASN A 52 -1.32 -15.78 17.46
C ASN A 52 -1.31 -14.27 17.74
N ASN A 53 -0.89 -13.43 16.77
CA ASN A 53 -0.64 -12.01 17.00
C ASN A 53 -1.27 -11.13 15.92
N LEU A 54 -2.58 -10.87 16.04
CA LEU A 54 -3.35 -10.01 15.13
C LEU A 54 -2.96 -8.51 15.26
N THR A 55 -1.77 -8.15 14.77
CA THR A 55 -1.21 -6.80 14.82
C THR A 55 -0.35 -6.49 13.60
N ALA A 56 -0.36 -5.24 13.15
CA ALA A 56 0.49 -4.75 12.06
C ALA A 56 1.94 -4.50 12.50
N GLU A 57 2.22 -4.45 13.80
CA GLU A 57 3.56 -4.12 14.34
C GLU A 57 4.66 -5.14 13.99
N LEU A 58 4.29 -6.27 13.41
CA LEU A 58 5.21 -7.32 13.01
C LEU A 58 5.62 -7.22 11.53
N PHE A 59 4.86 -6.51 10.69
CA PHE A 59 5.08 -6.48 9.24
C PHE A 59 6.48 -6.00 8.87
N ASP A 60 6.90 -4.81 9.33
CA ASP A 60 8.24 -4.27 9.08
C ASP A 60 9.36 -5.23 9.52
N ARG A 61 9.16 -5.97 10.62
CA ARG A 61 10.14 -6.92 11.15
C ARG A 61 10.20 -8.21 10.34
N ILE A 62 9.13 -8.58 9.66
CA ILE A 62 9.08 -9.76 8.79
C ILE A 62 9.60 -9.42 7.40
N GLU A 63 9.41 -8.20 6.93
CA GLU A 63 10.08 -7.69 5.71
C GLU A 63 11.59 -7.85 5.81
N ASP A 64 12.16 -7.55 6.99
CA ASP A 64 13.57 -7.81 7.28
C ASP A 64 13.95 -9.30 7.12
N LEU A 65 13.00 -10.23 7.21
CA LEU A 65 13.25 -11.67 7.13
C LEU A 65 12.94 -12.31 5.78
N PHE A 66 12.58 -11.54 4.75
CA PHE A 66 12.18 -12.07 3.44
C PHE A 66 13.20 -13.05 2.82
N GLU A 67 14.50 -12.83 3.03
CA GLU A 67 15.56 -13.73 2.54
C GLU A 67 15.52 -15.15 3.13
N PHE A 68 14.79 -15.37 4.24
CA PHE A 68 14.64 -16.66 4.92
C PHE A 68 13.28 -17.32 4.69
N ILE A 69 12.36 -16.64 4.01
CA ILE A 69 11.03 -17.14 3.68
C ILE A 69 11.14 -17.96 2.40
N ARG A 70 10.73 -19.24 2.45
CA ARG A 70 10.74 -20.10 1.26
C ARG A 70 9.43 -20.06 0.51
N ASP A 71 8.32 -20.10 1.24
CA ASP A 71 6.98 -20.00 0.67
C ASP A 71 6.17 -18.90 1.36
N PRO A 72 6.06 -17.70 0.77
CA PRO A 72 5.25 -16.61 1.34
C PRO A 72 3.74 -16.89 1.29
N ARG A 73 3.27 -17.86 0.50
CA ARG A 73 1.83 -18.18 0.41
C ARG A 73 1.27 -18.71 1.72
N ILE A 74 2.14 -19.20 2.61
CA ILE A 74 1.76 -19.69 3.93
C ILE A 74 1.09 -18.61 4.80
N PHE A 75 1.27 -17.33 4.47
CA PHE A 75 0.69 -16.20 5.22
C PHE A 75 -0.69 -15.81 4.71
N LEU A 76 -1.11 -16.26 3.52
CA LEU A 76 -2.32 -15.73 2.87
C LEU A 76 -3.58 -15.96 3.71
N ASP A 77 -3.75 -17.17 4.27
CA ASP A 77 -4.90 -17.48 5.15
C ASP A 77 -4.94 -16.58 6.39
N GLU A 78 -3.77 -16.28 6.96
CA GLU A 78 -3.64 -15.39 8.09
C GLU A 78 -3.92 -13.95 7.67
N LEU A 79 -3.36 -13.49 6.56
CA LEU A 79 -3.55 -12.13 6.04
C LEU A 79 -5.01 -11.88 5.67
N ASP A 80 -5.74 -12.88 5.17
CA ASP A 80 -7.19 -12.80 4.98
C ASP A 80 -7.89 -12.36 6.26
N ARG A 81 -7.61 -13.03 7.39
CA ARG A 81 -8.17 -12.65 8.69
C ARG A 81 -7.81 -11.23 9.12
N TYR A 82 -6.63 -10.74 8.76
CA TYR A 82 -6.20 -9.38 9.07
C TYR A 82 -6.93 -8.35 8.22
N THR A 83 -7.19 -8.65 6.95
CA THR A 83 -7.94 -7.75 6.06
C THR A 83 -9.42 -7.61 6.44
N GLU A 84 -10.00 -8.57 7.16
CA GLU A 84 -11.34 -8.42 7.76
C GLU A 84 -11.37 -7.45 8.93
N ASN A 85 -10.22 -7.14 9.53
CA ASN A 85 -10.12 -6.14 10.58
C ASN A 85 -9.91 -4.74 9.99
N LYS A 86 -10.91 -3.87 10.15
CA LYS A 86 -10.90 -2.48 9.67
C LYS A 86 -9.68 -1.67 10.12
N SER A 87 -9.12 -1.92 11.30
CA SER A 87 -7.95 -1.17 11.78
C SER A 87 -6.63 -1.66 11.18
N LEU A 88 -6.61 -2.86 10.60
CA LEU A 88 -5.39 -3.51 10.09
C LEU A 88 -5.38 -3.62 8.57
N VAL A 89 -6.53 -3.53 7.90
CA VAL A 89 -6.67 -3.77 6.46
C VAL A 89 -5.66 -2.99 5.62
N VAL A 90 -5.44 -1.71 5.90
CA VAL A 90 -4.49 -0.88 5.14
C VAL A 90 -3.06 -1.40 5.30
N SER A 91 -2.58 -1.56 6.54
CA SER A 91 -1.24 -2.09 6.81
C SER A 91 -1.05 -3.49 6.23
N THR A 92 -2.11 -4.31 6.25
CA THR A 92 -2.09 -5.67 5.73
C THR A 92 -1.96 -5.68 4.22
N LEU A 93 -2.70 -4.81 3.51
CA LEU A 93 -2.56 -4.64 2.06
C LEU A 93 -1.19 -4.07 1.69
N MET A 94 -0.62 -3.16 2.50
CA MET A 94 0.75 -2.70 2.29
C MET A 94 1.75 -3.88 2.37
N PHE A 95 1.62 -4.72 3.39
CA PHE A 95 2.48 -5.90 3.53
C PHE A 95 2.26 -6.94 2.41
N ILE A 96 1.02 -7.20 2.00
CA ILE A 96 0.72 -8.06 0.85
C ILE A 96 1.37 -7.50 -0.43
N HIS A 97 1.36 -6.17 -0.62
CA HIS A 97 2.02 -5.54 -1.76
C HIS A 97 3.54 -5.75 -1.73
N GLU A 98 4.18 -5.65 -0.56
CA GLU A 98 5.62 -5.95 -0.43
C GLU A 98 5.92 -7.42 -0.72
N LEU A 99 5.08 -8.35 -0.24
CA LEU A 99 5.20 -9.76 -0.61
C LEU A 99 5.04 -9.99 -2.12
N LYS A 100 4.08 -9.32 -2.77
CA LYS A 100 3.89 -9.37 -4.22
C LYS A 100 5.14 -8.84 -4.95
N CYS A 101 5.68 -7.71 -4.52
CA CYS A 101 6.88 -7.12 -5.13
C CYS A 101 8.14 -8.00 -4.94
N HIS A 102 8.30 -8.64 -3.78
CA HIS A 102 9.49 -9.41 -3.47
C HIS A 102 9.45 -10.85 -4.00
N PHE A 103 8.29 -11.50 -3.95
CA PHE A 103 8.14 -12.93 -4.26
C PHE A 103 7.26 -13.22 -5.48
N ASN A 104 6.65 -12.20 -6.10
CA ASN A 104 5.71 -12.36 -7.20
C ASN A 104 4.54 -13.30 -6.86
N ILE A 105 4.00 -13.15 -5.64
CA ILE A 105 2.75 -13.83 -5.26
C ILE A 105 1.54 -13.06 -5.77
N GLU A 106 0.48 -13.82 -6.08
CA GLU A 106 -0.84 -13.27 -6.37
C GLU A 106 -1.75 -13.40 -5.15
N TYR A 107 -2.64 -12.41 -5.00
CA TYR A 107 -3.67 -12.36 -3.97
C TYR A 107 -4.94 -11.78 -4.61
N ASP A 108 -5.89 -12.65 -4.93
CA ASP A 108 -7.04 -12.31 -5.78
C ASP A 108 -7.88 -11.16 -5.22
N GLU A 109 -8.01 -11.09 -3.89
CA GLU A 109 -8.79 -10.07 -3.19
C GLU A 109 -8.04 -8.73 -3.00
N PHE A 110 -6.80 -8.60 -3.51
CA PHE A 110 -5.97 -7.42 -3.30
C PHE A 110 -6.65 -6.13 -3.74
N TYR A 111 -7.03 -6.04 -5.03
CA TYR A 111 -7.59 -4.82 -5.60
C TYR A 111 -9.01 -4.51 -5.11
N PRO A 112 -9.94 -5.50 -5.00
CA PRO A 112 -11.23 -5.27 -4.38
C PRO A 112 -11.12 -4.70 -2.96
N LYS A 113 -10.24 -5.29 -2.12
CA LYS A 113 -10.01 -4.79 -0.76
C LYS A 113 -9.33 -3.42 -0.78
N LEU A 114 -8.34 -3.18 -1.65
CA LEU A 114 -7.69 -1.87 -1.80
C LEU A 114 -8.70 -0.78 -2.19
N ALA A 115 -9.61 -1.04 -3.12
CA ALA A 115 -10.65 -0.10 -3.47
C ALA A 115 -11.55 0.22 -2.27
N SER A 116 -11.89 -0.78 -1.45
CA SER A 116 -12.71 -0.60 -0.25
C SER A 116 -12.05 0.29 0.83
N THR A 117 -10.71 0.33 0.89
CA THR A 117 -9.97 1.16 1.85
C THR A 117 -9.86 2.62 1.43
N VAL A 118 -10.23 2.98 0.20
CA VAL A 118 -10.27 4.37 -0.27
C VAL A 118 -11.44 5.09 0.39
N GLN A 119 -11.18 5.61 1.59
CA GLN A 119 -12.10 6.33 2.45
C GLN A 119 -11.41 7.61 2.94
N LYS A 120 -12.18 8.63 3.34
CA LYS A 120 -11.62 9.92 3.74
C LYS A 120 -10.57 9.82 4.85
N GLU A 121 -10.78 8.91 5.81
CA GLU A 121 -9.93 8.73 6.98
C GLU A 121 -8.51 8.30 6.55
N ASN A 122 -8.43 7.41 5.56
CA ASN A 122 -7.16 6.93 5.02
C ASN A 122 -6.54 7.96 4.05
N CYS A 123 -7.37 8.68 3.28
CA CYS A 123 -6.92 9.66 2.28
C CYS A 123 -6.28 10.93 2.87
N ILE A 124 -6.36 11.13 4.19
CA ILE A 124 -5.63 12.20 4.89
C ILE A 124 -4.12 11.87 5.00
N SER A 125 -3.76 10.58 5.00
CA SER A 125 -2.38 10.12 5.15
C SER A 125 -1.63 10.14 3.82
N GLU A 126 -0.51 10.89 3.77
CA GLU A 126 0.40 10.84 2.62
C GLU A 126 0.98 9.45 2.38
N GLY A 127 1.28 8.72 3.45
CA GLY A 127 1.80 7.35 3.35
C GLY A 127 0.81 6.43 2.63
N TYR A 128 -0.49 6.55 2.93
CA TYR A 128 -1.54 5.80 2.26
C TYR A 128 -1.70 6.20 0.79
N LEU A 129 -1.71 7.51 0.49
CA LEU A 129 -1.82 7.99 -0.88
C LEU A 129 -0.61 7.56 -1.73
N LEU A 130 0.60 7.56 -1.15
CA LEU A 130 1.81 7.07 -1.83
C LEU A 130 1.75 5.55 -2.04
N PHE A 131 1.25 4.80 -1.06
CA PHE A 131 1.02 3.37 -1.20
C PHE A 131 0.05 3.07 -2.36
N LEU A 132 -1.07 3.78 -2.47
CA LEU A 132 -1.99 3.64 -3.61
C LEU A 132 -1.28 3.84 -4.95
N LEU A 133 -0.45 4.89 -5.07
CA LEU A 133 0.31 5.14 -6.29
C LEU A 133 1.28 4.00 -6.62
N LYS A 134 1.97 3.45 -5.63
CA LYS A 134 2.88 2.31 -5.81
C LYS A 134 2.11 1.05 -6.23
N ALA A 135 1.02 0.73 -5.54
CA ALA A 135 0.17 -0.42 -5.82
C ALA A 135 -0.43 -0.40 -7.23
N LEU A 136 -0.67 0.80 -7.76
CA LEU A 136 -1.21 1.03 -9.09
C LEU A 136 -0.15 1.42 -10.13
N LYS A 137 1.15 1.32 -9.83
CA LYS A 137 2.21 1.71 -10.79
C LYS A 137 2.30 0.75 -11.98
N ASP A 138 1.97 -0.52 -11.79
CA ASP A 138 2.09 -1.54 -12.84
C ASP A 138 1.05 -1.31 -13.93
N SER A 139 1.51 -1.07 -15.16
CA SER A 139 0.68 -0.83 -16.34
C SER A 139 -0.09 -2.07 -16.83
N ARG A 140 0.17 -3.24 -16.25
CA ARG A 140 -0.49 -4.51 -16.61
C ARG A 140 -1.72 -4.81 -15.75
N ILE A 141 -2.02 -3.96 -14.77
CA ILE A 141 -3.21 -4.10 -13.93
C ILE A 141 -4.44 -3.90 -14.81
N ASP A 142 -5.43 -4.77 -14.65
CA ASP A 142 -6.70 -4.64 -15.36
C ASP A 142 -7.41 -3.33 -14.96
N GLU A 143 -7.95 -2.62 -15.96
CA GLU A 143 -8.70 -1.38 -15.77
C GLU A 143 -9.84 -1.57 -14.76
N ASP A 144 -10.49 -2.74 -14.76
CA ASP A 144 -11.62 -3.06 -13.90
C ASP A 144 -11.25 -3.04 -12.40
N TYR A 145 -9.97 -3.22 -12.07
CA TYR A 145 -9.48 -3.11 -10.69
C TYR A 145 -9.21 -1.67 -10.26
N ILE A 146 -8.83 -0.80 -11.19
CA ILE A 146 -8.43 0.59 -10.89
C ILE A 146 -9.64 1.52 -10.96
N LYS A 147 -10.55 1.27 -11.89
CA LYS A 147 -11.73 2.10 -12.14
C LYS A 147 -12.58 2.38 -10.89
N PRO A 148 -12.80 1.44 -9.95
CA PRO A 148 -13.55 1.71 -8.72
C PRO A 148 -12.85 2.65 -7.73
N ILE A 149 -11.53 2.84 -7.84
CA ILE A 149 -10.74 3.69 -6.94
C ILE A 149 -10.97 5.17 -7.24
N LEU A 150 -11.14 5.55 -8.50
CA LEU A 150 -11.25 6.95 -8.91
C LEU A 150 -12.50 7.67 -8.33
N PRO A 151 -13.72 7.10 -8.40
CA PRO A 151 -14.89 7.71 -7.76
C PRO A 151 -14.71 7.88 -6.26
N ARG A 152 -14.11 6.89 -5.58
CA ARG A 152 -13.88 6.92 -4.13
C ARG A 152 -12.86 7.98 -3.72
N LEU A 153 -11.78 8.15 -4.48
CA LEU A 153 -10.84 9.24 -4.27
C LEU A 153 -11.51 10.59 -4.51
N SER A 154 -12.34 10.69 -5.56
CA SER A 154 -13.07 11.91 -5.88
C SER A 154 -14.08 12.28 -4.79
N GLU A 155 -14.78 11.31 -4.21
CA GLU A 155 -15.64 11.51 -3.04
C GLU A 155 -14.84 11.92 -1.80
N ALA A 156 -13.76 11.20 -1.49
CA ALA A 156 -12.89 11.57 -0.37
C ALA A 156 -12.32 12.99 -0.51
N SER A 157 -12.03 13.45 -1.74
CA SER A 157 -11.45 14.77 -1.98
C SER A 157 -12.34 15.94 -1.54
N VAL A 158 -13.67 15.79 -1.54
CA VAL A 158 -14.61 16.82 -1.08
C VAL A 158 -14.89 16.76 0.42
N GLU A 159 -14.53 15.66 1.09
CA GLU A 159 -14.79 15.45 2.53
C GLU A 159 -13.59 15.77 3.43
N VAL A 160 -12.39 15.93 2.85
CA VAL A 160 -11.16 16.20 3.60
C VAL A 160 -10.81 17.69 3.63
N SER A 161 -9.88 18.07 4.50
CA SER A 161 -9.38 19.45 4.54
C SER A 161 -8.73 19.88 3.22
N SER A 162 -8.72 21.18 2.93
CA SER A 162 -8.08 21.78 1.76
C SER A 162 -6.66 21.26 1.48
N LYS A 163 -5.85 21.13 2.54
CA LYS A 163 -4.49 20.59 2.47
C LYS A 163 -4.45 19.15 1.97
N SER A 164 -5.38 18.32 2.44
CA SER A 164 -5.47 16.91 2.04
C SER A 164 -6.12 16.76 0.67
N CYS A 165 -7.12 17.59 0.35
CA CYS A 165 -7.81 17.59 -0.94
C CYS A 165 -6.82 17.78 -2.10
N VAL A 166 -5.90 18.75 -1.98
CA VAL A 166 -4.83 18.94 -2.97
C VAL A 166 -4.04 17.66 -3.21
N LYS A 167 -3.68 16.93 -2.15
CA LYS A 167 -2.91 15.68 -2.27
C LYS A 167 -3.73 14.57 -2.90
N VAL A 168 -5.00 14.43 -2.52
CA VAL A 168 -5.93 13.47 -3.13
C VAL A 168 -6.13 13.75 -4.61
N LEU A 169 -6.33 15.01 -5.01
CA LEU A 169 -6.42 15.40 -6.42
C LEU A 169 -5.12 15.12 -7.18
N TYR A 170 -3.96 15.33 -6.54
CA TYR A 170 -2.67 14.94 -7.11
C TYR A 170 -2.56 13.42 -7.26
N THR A 171 -3.03 12.64 -6.30
CA THR A 171 -3.10 11.18 -6.45
C THR A 171 -3.97 10.78 -7.63
N ILE A 172 -5.16 11.37 -7.78
CA ILE A 172 -6.07 11.11 -8.91
C ILE A 172 -5.36 11.40 -10.24
N ILE A 173 -4.79 12.59 -10.44
CA ILE A 173 -4.17 12.92 -11.72
C ILE A 173 -2.94 12.04 -12.01
N VAL A 174 -2.19 11.63 -10.99
CA VAL A 174 -1.05 10.72 -11.16
C VAL A 174 -1.54 9.32 -11.57
N ILE A 175 -2.59 8.78 -10.95
CA ILE A 175 -3.22 7.52 -11.37
C ILE A 175 -3.65 7.60 -12.84
N LEU A 176 -4.37 8.67 -13.22
CA LEU A 176 -4.82 8.87 -14.60
C LEU A 176 -3.65 8.96 -15.61
N ARG A 177 -2.49 9.49 -15.19
CA ARG A 177 -1.30 9.55 -16.04
C ARG A 177 -0.58 8.21 -16.16
N MET A 178 -0.63 7.37 -15.12
CA MET A 178 -0.15 5.99 -15.19
C MET A 178 -1.07 5.10 -16.03
N HIS A 179 -2.38 5.43 -16.07
CA HIS A 179 -3.46 4.67 -16.70
C HIS A 179 -4.33 5.58 -17.60
N PRO A 180 -3.82 6.00 -18.78
CA PRO A 180 -4.44 7.06 -19.58
C PRO A 180 -5.83 6.74 -20.16
N GLU A 181 -6.21 5.47 -20.21
CA GLU A 181 -7.55 4.99 -20.58
C GLU A 181 -8.61 5.45 -19.58
N LEU A 182 -8.24 5.59 -18.30
CA LEU A 182 -9.14 6.01 -17.23
C LEU A 182 -9.51 7.50 -17.27
N PHE A 183 -8.86 8.32 -18.11
CA PHE A 183 -9.25 9.72 -18.29
C PHE A 183 -10.68 9.88 -18.78
N ARG A 184 -11.27 8.85 -19.41
CA ARG A 184 -12.70 8.85 -19.75
C ARG A 184 -13.57 8.83 -18.50
N THR A 185 -13.26 7.93 -17.55
CA THR A 185 -13.94 7.81 -16.26
C THR A 185 -13.86 9.11 -15.46
N ALA A 186 -12.73 9.82 -15.51
CA ALA A 186 -12.57 11.09 -14.80
C ALA A 186 -13.58 12.18 -15.21
N LYS A 187 -14.10 12.13 -16.45
CA LYS A 187 -15.10 13.10 -16.94
C LYS A 187 -16.46 12.91 -16.29
N ASP A 188 -16.75 11.72 -15.76
CA ASP A 188 -18.04 11.41 -15.14
C ASP A 188 -18.03 11.62 -13.62
N LEU A 189 -16.92 12.09 -13.06
CA LEU A 189 -16.76 12.30 -11.62
C LEU A 189 -17.32 13.66 -11.20
N ASN A 190 -18.60 13.66 -10.80
CA ASN A 190 -19.33 14.86 -10.34
C ASN A 190 -18.56 15.69 -9.30
N GLN A 191 -17.86 15.04 -8.36
CA GLN A 191 -17.11 15.73 -7.32
C GLN A 191 -15.94 16.56 -7.89
N LEU A 192 -15.32 16.16 -9.01
CA LEU A 192 -14.30 16.97 -9.66
C LEU A 192 -14.86 18.29 -10.21
N TYR A 193 -16.11 18.30 -10.69
CA TYR A 193 -16.78 19.52 -11.14
C TYR A 193 -17.06 20.48 -9.99
N ILE A 194 -17.44 19.98 -8.82
CA ILE A 194 -17.63 20.80 -7.61
C ILE A 194 -16.33 21.54 -7.27
N LEU A 195 -15.20 20.84 -7.37
CA LEU A 195 -13.88 21.37 -7.00
C LEU A 195 -13.35 22.44 -7.98
N LEU A 196 -13.94 22.61 -9.16
CA LEU A 196 -13.60 23.71 -10.08
C LEU A 196 -13.91 25.09 -9.50
N ASN A 197 -14.86 25.19 -8.57
CA ASN A 197 -15.25 26.43 -7.91
C ASN A 197 -14.59 26.61 -6.53
N SER A 198 -13.60 25.77 -6.20
CA SER A 198 -12.84 25.87 -4.95
C SER A 198 -11.73 26.94 -5.04
N PHE A 199 -11.03 27.19 -3.93
CA PHE A 199 -9.90 28.12 -3.94
C PHE A 199 -8.77 27.65 -4.87
N GLU A 200 -7.99 28.61 -5.37
CA GLU A 200 -7.17 28.51 -6.58
C GLU A 200 -6.31 27.22 -6.71
N PRO A 201 -5.53 26.77 -5.71
CA PRO A 201 -4.75 25.54 -5.80
C PRO A 201 -5.58 24.29 -6.10
N ILE A 202 -6.77 24.14 -5.50
CA ILE A 202 -7.67 23.01 -5.75
C ILE A 202 -8.26 23.12 -7.16
N ALA A 203 -8.86 24.27 -7.47
CA ALA A 203 -9.49 24.51 -8.77
C ALA A 203 -8.51 24.30 -9.94
N ARG A 204 -7.25 24.72 -9.76
CA ARG A 204 -6.17 24.53 -10.72
C ARG A 204 -5.89 23.05 -11.01
N ILE A 205 -5.85 22.20 -10.00
CA ILE A 205 -5.58 20.76 -10.20
C ILE A 205 -6.80 20.06 -10.81
N ALA A 206 -8.01 20.36 -10.30
CA ALA A 206 -9.25 19.84 -10.88
C ALA A 206 -9.36 20.21 -12.36
N LYS A 207 -9.12 21.48 -12.71
CA LYS A 207 -9.08 21.94 -14.11
C LYS A 207 -8.02 21.21 -14.92
N ARG A 208 -6.84 20.95 -14.35
CA ARG A 208 -5.77 20.21 -15.02
C ARG A 208 -6.19 18.79 -15.39
N ILE A 209 -6.93 18.10 -14.51
CA ILE A 209 -7.48 16.77 -14.79
C ILE A 209 -8.38 16.81 -16.04
N PHE A 210 -9.32 17.75 -16.10
CA PHE A 210 -10.22 17.88 -17.26
C PHE A 210 -9.47 18.25 -18.55
N VAL A 211 -8.51 19.18 -18.47
CA VAL A 211 -7.68 19.56 -19.63
C VAL A 211 -6.89 18.36 -20.19
N GLU A 212 -6.29 17.54 -19.33
CA GLU A 212 -5.58 16.32 -19.77
C GLU A 212 -6.55 15.21 -20.24
N ALA A 213 -7.78 15.19 -19.73
CA ALA A 213 -8.84 14.29 -20.20
C ALA A 213 -9.32 14.66 -21.62
N GLU A 214 -9.33 15.94 -21.97
CA GLU A 214 -9.74 16.45 -23.29
C GLU A 214 -8.61 16.45 -24.32
N ASN A 215 -7.37 16.69 -23.88
CA ASN A 215 -6.22 16.81 -24.77
C ASN A 215 -5.10 15.82 -24.40
N PRO A 216 -5.07 14.63 -25.05
CA PRO A 216 -4.02 13.64 -24.83
C PRO A 216 -2.59 14.13 -25.05
N GLN A 217 -2.38 15.16 -25.89
CA GLN A 217 -1.06 15.71 -26.17
C GLN A 217 -0.48 16.49 -24.98
N LEU A 218 -1.32 16.91 -24.03
CA LEU A 218 -0.90 17.61 -22.82
C LEU A 218 -0.54 16.67 -21.66
N ARG A 219 -0.73 15.36 -21.85
CA ARG A 219 -0.41 14.34 -20.84
C ARG A 219 1.10 14.16 -20.78
N PRO A 220 1.70 14.12 -19.58
CA PRO A 220 3.09 13.71 -19.44
C PRO A 220 3.34 12.32 -20.04
N ALA A 221 4.45 12.17 -20.77
CA ALA A 221 4.81 10.89 -21.39
C ALA A 221 5.23 9.81 -20.38
N MET A 222 5.72 10.22 -19.21
CA MET A 222 6.16 9.32 -18.14
C MET A 222 5.83 9.90 -16.76
N VAL A 223 5.56 8.99 -15.81
CA VAL A 223 5.34 9.30 -14.39
C VAL A 223 6.40 8.56 -13.58
N PHE A 224 7.24 9.31 -12.85
CA PHE A 224 8.27 8.75 -11.99
C PHE A 224 7.85 8.87 -10.52
N LEU A 225 7.77 7.74 -9.82
CA LEU A 225 7.41 7.71 -8.39
C LEU A 225 8.62 7.71 -7.45
N GLU A 226 9.85 7.45 -7.95
CA GLU A 226 11.05 7.30 -7.10
C GLU A 226 11.39 8.55 -6.25
N ASN A 227 10.96 9.74 -6.69
CA ASN A 227 11.15 11.00 -5.96
C ASN A 227 9.84 11.80 -5.86
N PHE A 228 8.71 11.10 -5.85
CA PHE A 228 7.41 11.75 -5.80
C PHE A 228 7.19 12.39 -4.43
N VAL A 229 6.85 13.69 -4.42
CA VAL A 229 6.49 14.44 -3.23
C VAL A 229 5.17 15.13 -3.49
N PHE A 230 4.25 15.05 -2.52
CA PHE A 230 3.00 15.77 -2.60
C PHE A 230 3.25 17.28 -2.52
N PRO A 231 2.45 18.10 -3.21
CA PRO A 231 2.57 19.55 -3.09
C PRO A 231 2.23 20.00 -1.68
N SER A 232 3.06 20.89 -1.14
CA SER A 232 2.71 21.65 0.06
C SER A 232 1.82 22.83 -0.33
N LEU A 233 0.66 22.94 0.31
CA LEU A 233 0.01 24.22 0.43
C LEU A 233 0.80 25.03 1.46
N GLU A 234 1.52 26.05 0.99
CA GLU A 234 2.06 27.08 1.88
C GLU A 234 0.86 27.82 2.51
N ASN A 235 0.95 28.06 3.82
CA ASN A 235 -0.06 28.81 4.57
C ASN A 235 -0.07 30.28 4.16
#